data_AF-A0A8T5YJU5-F1
#
_entry.id   AF-A0A8T5YJU5-F1
#
_cell.length_a   1.000
_cell.length_b   1.000
_cell.length_c   1.000
_cell.angle_alpha   90.00
_cell.angle_beta   90.00
_cell.angle_gamma   90.00
#
_symmetry.space_group_name_H-M   'P 1'
#
loop_
_entity.id
_entity.type
_entity.pdbx_description
1 polymer ?
#
loop_
_entity_poly.entity_id
_entity_poly.type
_entity_poly.pdbx_seq_one_letter_code
_entity_poly.pdbx_strand_id
1 'polypeptide(L)' 'MIAEFESRILALIDGMVDHASDDELFASGYLRGHLTLAIAELESGDDHSA' A
#
# COMPACT_ATOMS: atom_id res chain seq x y z
N MET A 1 -6.55 3.77 13.31
CA MET A 1 -5.24 4.44 13.55
C MET A 1 -4.13 3.94 12.62
N ILE A 2 -4.08 2.68 12.16
CA ILE A 2 -3.23 2.27 11.03
C ILE A 2 -4.05 1.74 9.83
N ALA A 3 -5.04 0.88 10.08
CA ALA A 3 -5.98 0.39 9.06
C ALA A 3 -6.76 1.50 8.32
N GLU A 4 -7.01 2.63 8.98
CA GLU A 4 -7.65 3.80 8.34
C GLU A 4 -6.69 4.50 7.37
N PHE A 5 -5.40 4.58 7.69
CA PHE A 5 -4.40 5.11 6.77
C PHE A 5 -4.18 4.15 5.61
N GLU A 6 -4.14 2.84 5.86
CA GLU A 6 -4.11 1.81 4.82
C GLU A 6 -5.25 1.99 3.84
N SER A 7 -6.49 2.01 4.35
CA SER A 7 -7.69 2.15 3.54
C SER A 7 -7.67 3.43 2.71
N ARG A 8 -7.23 4.56 3.28
CA ARG A 8 -7.11 5.83 2.55
C ARG A 8 -6.05 5.78 1.45
N ILE A 9 -4.89 5.18 1.70
CA ILE A 9 -3.82 5.07 0.70
C ILE A 9 -4.24 4.10 -0.41
N LEU A 10 -4.84 2.96 -0.06
CA LEU A 10 -5.38 2.01 -1.04
C LEU A 10 -6.46 2.65 -1.90
N ALA A 11 -7.37 3.44 -1.31
CA ALA A 11 -8.39 4.16 -2.09
C ALA A 11 -7.80 5.18 -3.07
N LEU A 12 -6.68 5.84 -2.71
CA LEU A 12 -5.97 6.73 -3.64
C LEU A 12 -5.32 5.95 -4.78
N ILE A 13 -4.70 4.81 -4.49
CA ILE A 13 -4.09 3.92 -5.48
C ILE A 13 -5.16 3.37 -6.44
N ASP A 14 -6.24 2.83 -5.90
CA ASP A 14 -7.33 2.24 -6.68
C ASP A 14 -8.02 3.29 -7.56
N GLY A 15 -8.13 4.54 -7.07
CA GLY A 15 -8.68 5.66 -7.84
C GLY A 15 -7.85 6.09 -9.05
N MET A 16 -6.59 5.65 -9.17
CA MET A 16 -5.74 5.93 -10.33
C MET A 16 -5.95 4.93 -11.48
N VAL A 17 -6.52 3.75 -11.21
CA VAL A 17 -6.56 2.62 -12.17
C VAL A 17 -7.23 2.98 -13.49
N ASP A 18 -8.30 3.77 -13.45
CA ASP A 18 -9.10 4.11 -14.64
C ASP A 18 -8.36 5.04 -15.64
N HIS A 19 -7.30 5.72 -15.19
CA HIS A 19 -6.62 6.77 -15.96
C HIS A 19 -5.09 6.65 -16.00
N ALA A 20 -4.52 5.74 -15.23
CA ALA A 20 -3.09 5.50 -15.16
C ALA A 20 -2.54 4.88 -16.45
N SER A 21 -1.33 5.29 -16.81
CA SER A 21 -0.51 4.60 -17.80
C SER A 21 -0.02 3.23 -17.28
N ASP A 22 0.47 2.37 -18.18
CA ASP A 22 1.00 1.05 -17.81
C ASP A 22 2.12 1.13 -16.75
N ASP A 23 3.00 2.14 -16.84
CA ASP A 23 4.07 2.35 -15.87
C ASP A 23 3.53 2.76 -14.49
N GLU A 24 2.48 3.59 -14.48
CA GLU A 24 1.80 4.01 -13.24
C GLU A 24 1.01 2.85 -12.62
N LEU A 25 0.38 1.99 -13.43
CA LEU A 25 -0.26 0.75 -12.95
C LEU A 25 0.77 -0.22 -12.35
N PHE A 26 1.94 -0.35 -12.98
CA PHE A 26 3.03 -1.17 -12.45
C PHE A 26 3.56 -0.62 -11.11
N ALA A 27 3.88 0.68 -11.07
CA ALA A 27 4.39 1.33 -9.87
C ALA A 27 3.38 1.31 -8.71
N SER A 28 2.10 1.55 -9.01
CA SER A 28 1.03 1.50 -8.01
C SER A 28 0.76 0.09 -7.49
N GLY A 29 0.86 -0.94 -8.34
CA GLY A 29 0.82 -2.34 -7.93
C GLY A 29 1.96 -2.71 -6.97
N TYR A 30 3.19 -2.25 -7.26
CA TYR A 30 4.34 -2.44 -6.37
C TYR A 30 4.13 -1.74 -5.01
N LEU A 31 3.70 -0.47 -5.03
CA LEU A 31 3.43 0.31 -3.82
C LEU A 31 2.35 -0.35 -2.95
N ARG A 32 1.25 -0.82 -3.56
CA ARG A 32 0.18 -1.54 -2.88
C ARG A 32 0.71 -2.79 -2.17
N GLY A 33 1.52 -3.60 -2.87
CA GLY A 33 2.12 -4.81 -2.29
C GLY A 33 3.00 -4.51 -1.08
N HIS A 34 3.88 -3.51 -1.17
CA HIS A 34 4.76 -3.10 -0.07
C HIS A 34 4.01 -2.53 1.13
N LEU A 35 2.97 -1.73 0.88
CA LEU A 35 2.14 -1.17 1.94
C LEU A 35 1.45 -2.28 2.74
N THR A 36 0.81 -3.23 2.05
CA THR A 36 0.14 -4.37 2.70
C THR A 36 1.12 -5.21 3.51
N LEU A 37 2.33 -5.47 2.98
CA LEU A 37 3.36 -6.22 3.71
C LEU A 37 3.80 -5.47 4.98
N ALA A 38 4.16 -4.19 4.85
CA ALA A 38 4.63 -3.39 5.99
C ALA A 38 3.56 -3.28 7.09
N ILE A 39 2.28 -3.20 6.73
CA ILE A 39 1.19 -3.18 7.70
C ILE A 39 1.05 -4.54 8.38
N ALA A 40 1.09 -5.63 7.62
CA ALA A 40 1.04 -6.98 8.20
C ALA A 40 2.17 -7.21 9.20
N GLU A 41 3.39 -6.73 8.91
CA GLU A 41 4.55 -6.79 9.83
C GLU A 41 4.34 -5.96 11.11
N LEU A 42 3.79 -4.75 10.96
CA LEU A 42 3.46 -3.89 12.11
C LEU A 42 2.35 -4.50 12.97
N GLU A 43 1.35 -5.14 12.36
CA GLU A 43 0.27 -5.83 13.07
C GLU A 43 0.73 -7.12 13.75
N SER A 44 1.71 -7.83 13.19
CA SER A 44 2.31 -9.02 13.81
C SER A 44 3.23 -8.69 14.98
N GLY A 45 3.56 -7.41 15.21
CA GLY A 45 4.46 -6.97 16.27
C GLY A 45 5.93 -7.28 15.98
N ASP A 46 6.28 -7.51 14.71
CA ASP A 46 7.67 -7.69 14.29
C ASP A 46 8.33 -6.30 14.19
N ASP A 47 8.87 -5.86 15.33
CA ASP A 47 9.73 -4.68 15.40
C ASP A 47 11.05 -4.99 14.69
N HIS A 48 11.17 -4.56 13.42
CA HIS A 48 12.39 -4.65 12.62
C HIS A 48 13.46 -3.63 13.08
N SER A 49 13.56 -3.38 14.38
CA SER A 49 14.65 -2.62 14.99
C SER A 49 15.97 -3.38 14.82
N ALA A 50 16.62 -3.18 13.68
CA ALA A 50 17.99 -3.58 13.37
C ALA A 50 19.00 -2.51 13.80
#